data_AF-A0A9D8JYR8-F1
#
_entry.id   AF-A0A9D8JYR8-F1
#
_cell.length_a   1.000
_cell.length_b   1.000
_cell.length_c   1.000
_cell.angle_alpha   90.00
_cell.angle_beta   90.00
_cell.angle_gamma   90.00
#
_symmetry.space_group_name_H-M   'P 1'
#
loop_
_entity.id
_entity.type
_entity.pdbx_description
1 polymer ?
#
loop_
_entity_poly.entity_id
_entity_poly.type
_entity_poly.pdbx_seq_one_letter_code
_entity_poly.pdbx_strand_id
1 'polypeptide(L)'
;MTDFRYPSLRAVVLSSAGQDLRRCSHCSFCSGSFDSNGDTDITLEMLLQMVIMNDDEVLTSRTVWSDHVFESARHACANGLDMQAVLQALRDEARRRGLVAI
;
A
#
# COMPACT_ATOMS: atom_id res chain seq x y z
N MET A 1 -0.28 -19.57 -2.32
CA MET A 1 0.46 -20.28 -1.26
C MET A 1 0.95 -19.23 -0.28
N THR A 2 0.38 -19.14 0.92
CA THR A 2 0.81 -18.15 1.91
C THR A 2 2.14 -18.60 2.50
N ASP A 3 3.22 -17.90 2.17
CA ASP A 3 4.53 -18.17 2.75
C ASP A 3 4.53 -17.74 4.22
N PHE A 4 4.58 -18.71 5.14
CA PHE A 4 4.57 -18.47 6.59
C PHE A 4 5.86 -17.79 7.10
N ARG A 5 6.86 -17.53 6.24
CA ARG A 5 8.11 -16.87 6.63
C ARG A 5 7.94 -15.39 6.97
N TYR A 6 6.87 -14.75 6.51
CA TYR A 6 6.66 -13.32 6.72
C TYR A 6 5.31 -13.02 7.38
N PRO A 7 5.22 -11.97 8.22
CA PRO A 7 3.94 -11.50 8.72
C PRO A 7 3.05 -11.08 7.54
N SER A 8 1.73 -11.21 7.72
CA SER A 8 0.80 -10.72 6.71
C SER A 8 0.99 -9.21 6.48
N LEU A 9 0.75 -8.71 5.28
CA LEU A 9 0.87 -7.29 4.93
C LEU A 9 -0.01 -6.42 5.84
N ARG A 10 -1.21 -6.88 6.19
CA ARG A 10 -2.04 -6.19 7.20
C ARG A 10 -1.36 -6.09 8.56
N ALA A 11 -0.72 -7.16 9.02
CA ALA A 11 0.00 -7.16 10.30
C ALA A 11 1.21 -6.23 10.26
N VAL A 12 1.93 -6.19 9.13
CA VAL A 12 3.03 -5.24 8.87
C VAL A 12 2.52 -3.81 8.95
N VAL A 13 1.48 -3.46 8.20
CA VAL A 13 0.92 -2.10 8.18
C VAL A 13 0.39 -1.69 9.55
N LEU A 14 -0.27 -2.61 10.26
CA LEU A 14 -0.73 -2.34 11.62
C LEU A 14 0.43 -2.08 12.59
N SER A 15 1.49 -2.87 12.54
CA SER A 15 2.61 -2.75 13.49
C SER A 15 3.54 -1.57 13.20
N SER A 16 3.74 -1.24 11.93
CA SER A 16 4.68 -0.19 11.51
C SER A 16 4.03 1.18 11.30
N ALA A 17 2.81 1.23 10.76
CA ALA A 17 2.09 2.47 10.46
C ALA A 17 0.94 2.77 11.44
N GLY A 18 0.61 1.84 12.34
CA GLY A 18 -0.53 1.96 13.25
C GLY A 18 -1.89 1.95 12.55
N GLN A 19 -1.94 1.61 11.25
CA GLN A 19 -3.16 1.64 10.45
C GLN A 19 -3.81 0.25 10.42
N ASP A 20 -5.01 0.13 11.00
CA ASP A 20 -5.82 -1.08 10.84
C ASP A 20 -6.65 -1.01 9.56
N LEU A 21 -6.18 -1.67 8.50
CA LEU A 21 -6.81 -1.64 7.18
C LEU A 21 -8.20 -2.29 7.13
N ARG A 22 -8.61 -3.03 8.17
CA ARG A 22 -10.00 -3.53 8.29
C ARG A 22 -11.00 -2.38 8.47
N ARG A 23 -10.53 -1.17 8.78
CA ARG A 23 -11.35 0.05 8.84
C ARG A 23 -11.64 0.66 7.47
N CYS A 24 -11.03 0.14 6.39
CA CYS A 24 -11.36 0.56 5.03
C CYS A 24 -12.84 0.28 4.75
N SER A 25 -13.59 1.30 4.32
CA SER A 25 -15.02 1.19 4.02
C SER A 25 -15.32 0.90 2.56
N HIS A 26 -14.31 0.63 1.73
CA HIS A 26 -14.45 0.37 0.29
C HIS A 26 -15.27 1.46 -0.45
N CYS A 27 -15.05 2.73 -0.11
CA CYS A 27 -15.78 3.85 -0.69
C CYS A 27 -15.17 4.37 -2.01
N SER A 28 -14.08 3.77 -2.49
CA SER A 28 -13.33 4.18 -3.69
C SER A 28 -12.85 5.63 -3.72
N PHE A 29 -12.91 6.40 -2.62
CA PHE A 29 -12.46 7.80 -2.62
C PHE A 29 -10.96 7.94 -2.93
N CYS A 30 -10.16 6.96 -2.51
CA CYS A 30 -8.74 6.89 -2.83
C CYS A 30 -8.45 6.29 -4.22
N SER A 31 -9.46 5.94 -5.03
CA SER A 31 -9.23 5.43 -6.39
C SER A 31 -8.98 6.53 -7.43
N GLY A 32 -8.90 7.79 -6.98
CA GLY A 32 -8.68 8.96 -7.84
C GLY A 32 -7.42 8.85 -8.70
N SER A 33 -7.38 9.63 -9.77
CA SER A 33 -6.27 9.66 -10.74
C SER A 33 -5.01 10.26 -10.11
N PHE A 34 -4.16 9.41 -9.52
CA PHE A 34 -2.78 9.77 -9.18
C PHE A 34 -1.82 9.57 -10.36
N ASP A 35 -2.36 9.08 -11.48
CA ASP A 35 -1.64 8.76 -12.70
C ASP A 35 -1.58 9.94 -13.67
N SER A 36 -0.80 10.96 -13.32
CA SER A 36 -0.54 12.09 -14.21
C SER A 36 0.48 11.75 -15.30
N ASN A 37 1.36 10.76 -15.06
CA ASN A 37 2.54 10.49 -15.88
C ASN A 37 2.71 9.02 -16.35
N GLY A 38 1.76 8.11 -16.07
CA GLY A 38 1.90 6.68 -16.40
C GLY A 38 2.74 5.87 -15.39
N ASP A 39 2.99 6.46 -14.22
CA ASP A 39 3.85 5.92 -13.16
C ASP A 39 3.13 4.89 -12.26
N THR A 40 1.82 4.72 -12.45
CA THR A 40 1.01 3.77 -11.67
C THR A 40 0.60 2.57 -12.51
N ASP A 41 0.52 1.41 -11.87
CA ASP A 41 0.04 0.14 -12.43
C ASP A 41 -1.28 -0.33 -11.79
N ILE A 42 -1.60 0.18 -10.60
CA ILE A 42 -2.83 -0.11 -9.86
C ILE A 42 -3.32 1.15 -9.14
N THR A 43 -4.59 1.21 -8.77
CA THR A 43 -5.12 2.30 -7.92
C THR A 43 -4.79 2.07 -6.44
N LEU A 44 -4.87 3.10 -5.59
CA LEU A 44 -4.71 2.91 -4.14
C LEU A 44 -5.81 2.03 -3.53
N GLU A 45 -7.00 2.02 -4.13
CA GLU A 45 -8.07 1.10 -3.72
C GLU A 45 -7.66 -0.36 -4.00
N MET A 46 -7.16 -0.65 -5.21
CA MET A 46 -6.69 -1.99 -5.56
C MET A 46 -5.51 -2.40 -4.67
N LEU A 47 -4.56 -1.49 -4.43
CA LEU A 47 -3.44 -1.69 -3.50
C LEU A 47 -3.94 -2.10 -2.11
N LEU A 48 -4.94 -1.39 -1.55
CA LEU A 48 -5.54 -1.76 -0.27
C LEU A 48 -6.17 -3.15 -0.30
N GLN A 49 -6.88 -3.50 -1.38
CA GLN A 49 -7.45 -4.84 -1.52
C GLN A 49 -6.37 -5.91 -1.54
N MET A 50 -5.31 -5.72 -2.32
CA MET A 50 -4.19 -6.65 -2.39
C MET A 50 -3.54 -6.83 -1.02
N VAL A 51 -3.30 -5.74 -0.28
CA VAL A 51 -2.77 -5.81 1.10
C VAL A 51 -3.72 -6.57 2.03
N ILE A 52 -5.04 -6.32 1.95
CA ILE A 52 -6.05 -7.00 2.77
C ILE A 52 -6.08 -8.51 2.48
N MET A 53 -5.97 -8.87 1.20
CA MET A 53 -5.90 -10.25 0.71
C MET A 53 -4.54 -10.91 0.96
N ASN A 54 -3.56 -10.17 1.50
CA ASN A 54 -2.19 -10.61 1.67
C ASN A 54 -1.54 -11.08 0.36
N ASP A 55 -1.78 -10.31 -0.70
CA ASP A 55 -1.16 -10.48 -2.00
C ASP A 55 0.15 -9.72 -2.06
N ASP A 56 1.26 -10.47 -2.04
CA ASP A 56 2.61 -9.91 -1.95
C ASP A 56 3.08 -9.25 -3.25
N GLU A 57 2.40 -9.47 -4.39
CA GLU A 57 2.74 -8.80 -5.66
C GLU A 57 2.68 -7.27 -5.54
N VAL A 58 1.84 -6.77 -4.62
CA VAL A 58 1.72 -5.33 -4.33
C VAL A 58 3.05 -4.71 -3.90
N LEU A 59 3.95 -5.46 -3.26
CA LEU A 59 5.24 -4.94 -2.76
C LEU A 59 6.18 -4.48 -3.89
N THR A 60 5.97 -4.99 -5.09
CA THR A 60 6.76 -4.66 -6.30
C THR A 60 5.99 -3.78 -7.29
N SER A 61 4.76 -3.37 -6.96
CA SER A 61 3.94 -2.50 -7.80
C SER A 61 4.58 -1.12 -8.00
N ARG A 62 4.57 -0.60 -9.23
CA ARG A 62 5.07 0.76 -9.54
C ARG A 62 4.35 1.82 -8.72
N THR A 63 3.07 1.61 -8.41
CA THR A 63 2.26 2.49 -7.56
C THR A 63 2.83 2.63 -6.14
N VAL A 64 3.32 1.55 -5.53
CA VAL A 64 3.98 1.61 -4.21
C VAL A 64 5.24 2.48 -4.27
N TRP A 65 5.95 2.44 -5.39
CA TRP A 65 7.25 3.09 -5.58
C TRP A 65 7.18 4.46 -6.26
N SER A 66 6.01 4.93 -6.67
CA SER A 66 5.82 6.27 -7.23
C SER A 66 5.88 7.32 -6.14
N ASP A 67 6.85 8.24 -6.23
CA ASP A 67 6.96 9.36 -5.29
C ASP A 67 5.81 10.36 -5.43
N HIS A 68 5.30 10.54 -6.65
CA HIS A 68 4.10 11.36 -6.89
C HIS A 68 2.88 10.80 -6.14
N VAL A 69 2.65 9.48 -6.22
CA VAL A 69 1.59 8.82 -5.45
C VAL A 69 1.83 8.99 -3.96
N PHE A 70 3.07 8.75 -3.50
CA PHE A 70 3.44 8.84 -2.10
C PHE A 70 3.16 10.23 -1.49
N GLU A 71 3.52 11.29 -2.20
CA GLU A 71 3.28 12.68 -1.78
C GLU A 71 1.79 13.03 -1.77
N SER A 72 1.03 12.51 -2.75
CA SER A 72 -0.41 12.78 -2.89
C SER A 72 -1.29 11.95 -1.95
N ALA A 73 -0.78 10.82 -1.44
CA ALA A 73 -1.56 9.84 -0.69
C ALA A 73 -2.01 10.32 0.69
N ARG A 74 -1.32 11.28 1.32
CA ARG A 74 -1.56 11.71 2.71
C ARG A 74 -3.02 12.05 3.03
N HIS A 75 -3.75 12.61 2.06
CA HIS A 75 -5.15 13.02 2.21
C HIS A 75 -6.11 12.22 1.31
N ALA A 76 -5.66 11.10 0.74
CA ALA A 76 -6.44 10.33 -0.21
C ALA A 76 -7.60 9.54 0.41
N CYS A 77 -7.57 9.26 1.72
CA CYS A 77 -8.65 8.52 2.38
C CYS A 77 -9.62 9.46 3.12
N ALA A 78 -10.87 9.53 2.66
CA ALA A 78 -11.93 10.27 3.34
C ALA A 78 -12.28 9.71 4.74
N ASN A 79 -11.91 8.46 5.05
CA ASN A 79 -12.19 7.80 6.32
C ASN A 79 -11.00 7.83 7.30
N GLY A 80 -9.95 8.58 6.98
CA GLY A 80 -8.84 8.84 7.90
C GLY A 80 -7.80 7.72 8.00
N LEU A 81 -7.71 6.82 7.01
CA LEU A 81 -6.51 6.00 6.85
C LEU A 81 -5.38 6.87 6.31
N ASP A 82 -4.22 6.81 6.96
CA ASP A 82 -3.02 7.46 6.44
C ASP A 82 -2.39 6.59 5.34
N MET A 83 -2.77 6.83 4.10
CA MET A 83 -2.29 6.06 2.96
C MET A 83 -0.80 6.27 2.68
N GLN A 84 -0.25 7.44 3.05
CA GLN A 84 1.19 7.68 2.92
C GLN A 84 1.97 6.77 3.88
N ALA A 85 1.50 6.64 5.13
CA ALA A 85 2.09 5.73 6.10
C ALA A 85 1.95 4.25 5.68
N VAL A 86 0.82 3.87 5.06
CA VAL A 86 0.64 2.53 4.46
C VAL A 86 1.68 2.27 3.38
N LEU A 87 1.85 3.19 2.42
CA LEU A 87 2.84 3.06 1.35
C LEU A 87 4.27 2.94 1.91
N GLN A 88 4.61 3.75 2.92
CA GLN A 88 5.91 3.68 3.58
C GLN A 88 6.17 2.29 4.18
N ALA A 89 5.18 1.76 4.92
CA ALA A 89 5.27 0.43 5.51
C ALA A 89 5.48 -0.67 4.46
N LEU A 90 4.83 -0.58 3.31
CA LEU A 90 5.01 -1.53 2.21
C LEU A 90 6.40 -1.41 1.57
N ARG A 91 6.92 -0.20 1.34
CA ARG A 91 8.29 0.03 0.84
C ARG A 91 9.33 -0.60 1.77
N ASP A 92 9.19 -0.37 3.08
CA ASP A 92 10.13 -0.91 4.07
C ASP A 92 10.04 -2.42 4.18
N GLU A 93 8.83 -2.98 4.07
CA GLU A 93 8.62 -4.42 4.05
C GLU A 93 9.20 -5.08 2.79
N ALA A 94 9.03 -4.46 1.61
CA ALA A 94 9.62 -4.94 0.37
C ALA A 94 11.16 -5.00 0.46
N ARG A 95 11.78 -3.98 1.05
CA ARG A 95 13.23 -3.96 1.36
C ARG A 95 13.61 -5.06 2.34
N ARG A 96 12.84 -5.24 3.43
CA ARG A 96 13.08 -6.28 4.43
C ARG A 96 13.01 -7.69 3.85
N ARG A 97 12.14 -7.91 2.86
CA ARG A 97 12.01 -9.18 2.12
C ARG A 97 13.04 -9.35 1.00
N GLY A 98 13.85 -8.32 0.72
CA GLY A 98 14.85 -8.36 -0.36
C GLY A 98 14.25 -8.35 -1.76
N LEU A 99 13.03 -7.81 -1.94
CA LEU A 99 12.34 -7.78 -3.23
C LEU A 99 12.82 -6.66 -4.16
N VAL A 100 13.46 -5.63 -3.60
CA VAL A 100 13.94 -4.46 -4.34
C VAL A 100 15.36 -4.15 -3.89
N ALA A 101 16.24 -3.83 -4.84
CA ALA A 101 17.60 -3.37 -4.55
C ALA A 101 17.56 -1.96 -3.96
N ILE A 102 18.37 -1.74 -2.92
CA ILE A 102 18.52 -0.44 -2.23
C ILE A 102 19.40 0.48 -3.06
#